data_AF-A0A959H6K9-F1
#
_entry.id   AF-A0A959H6K9-F1
#
_cell.length_a   1.000
_cell.length_b   1.000
_cell.length_c   1.000
_cell.angle_alpha   90.00
_cell.angle_beta   90.00
_cell.angle_gamma   90.00
#
_symmetry.space_group_name_H-M   'P 1'
#
loop_
_entity.id
_entity.type
_entity.pdbx_description
1 polymer ?
#
loop_
_entity_poly.entity_id
_entity_poly.type
_entity_poly.pdbx_seq_one_letter_code
_entity_poly.pdbx_strand_id
1 'polypeptide(L)'
;MKTRITKYLSILALAFTLSIGTTTPVEAQCPMCRISAESNLKNGGTAGRGLNNGILFMLAMPYLVVGALGFVWWRSKRRDEDEELA
;
A
#
# COMPACT_ATOMS: atom_id res chain seq x y z
N MET A 1 10.26 18.87 -27.49
CA MET A 1 9.84 17.74 -26.62
C MET A 1 10.31 17.89 -25.17
N LYS A 2 11.61 18.12 -24.90
CA LYS A 2 12.15 18.26 -23.54
C LYS A 2 11.39 19.27 -22.66
N THR A 3 11.08 20.47 -23.18
CA THR A 3 10.34 21.51 -22.44
C THR A 3 8.89 21.15 -22.08
N ARG A 4 8.24 20.25 -22.84
CA ARG A 4 6.91 19.76 -22.47
C ARG A 4 7.01 18.68 -21.39
N ILE A 5 7.98 17.77 -21.52
CA ILE A 5 8.27 16.73 -20.53
C ILE A 5 8.64 17.35 -19.17
N THR A 6 9.52 18.34 -19.16
CA THR A 6 9.90 19.05 -17.92
C THR A 6 8.71 19.76 -17.28
N LYS A 7 7.80 20.36 -18.07
CA LYS A 7 6.57 20.97 -17.55
C LYS A 7 5.64 19.94 -16.91
N TYR A 8 5.41 18.79 -17.55
CA TYR A 8 4.60 17.73 -16.97
C TYR A 8 5.23 17.17 -15.68
N LEU A 9 6.55 16.96 -15.67
CA LEU A 9 7.30 16.55 -14.48
C LEU A 9 7.16 17.56 -13.33
N SER A 10 7.28 18.87 -13.62
CA SER A 10 7.11 19.92 -12.60
C SER A 10 5.69 19.98 -12.06
N ILE A 11 4.67 19.82 -12.92
CA ILE A 11 3.25 19.78 -12.51
C ILE A 11 2.99 18.55 -11.64
N LEU A 12 3.52 17.39 -12.02
CA LEU A 12 3.36 16.14 -11.27
C LEU A 12 4.04 16.23 -9.90
N ALA A 13 5.25 16.79 -9.87
CA ALA A 13 6.00 17.03 -8.63
C ALA A 13 5.23 17.97 -7.70
N LEU A 14 4.71 19.10 -8.21
CA LEU A 14 3.93 20.05 -7.42
C LEU A 14 2.64 19.42 -6.87
N ALA A 15 1.93 18.64 -7.67
CA ALA A 15 0.74 17.91 -7.24
C ALA A 15 1.05 16.89 -6.13
N PHE A 16 2.18 16.18 -6.24
CA PHE A 16 2.62 15.23 -5.24
C PHE A 16 2.96 15.92 -3.91
N THR A 17 3.69 17.04 -3.93
CA THR A 17 4.01 17.82 -2.73
C THR A 17 2.75 18.35 -2.04
N LEU A 18 1.76 18.80 -2.82
CA LEU A 18 0.49 19.31 -2.30
C LEU A 18 -0.36 18.21 -1.65
N SER A 19 -0.31 16.99 -2.20
CA SER A 19 -1.06 15.84 -1.68
C SER A 19 -0.51 15.28 -0.36
N ILE A 20 0.78 15.49 -0.06
CA ILE A 20 1.41 15.03 1.20
C ILE A 20 1.11 15.99 2.36
N GLY A 21 0.79 17.25 2.08
CA GLY A 21 0.50 18.27 3.09
C GLY A 21 -0.83 18.10 3.82
N THR A 22 -1.71 17.21 3.35
CA THR A 22 -3.02 16.98 3.97
C THR A 22 -3.00 15.73 4.84
N THR A 23 -2.85 15.92 6.16
CA THR A 23 -2.97 14.85 7.16
C THR A 23 -4.44 14.58 7.50
N THR A 24 -5.23 14.12 6.52
CA THR A 24 -6.57 13.62 6.84
C THR A 24 -6.42 12.26 7.51
N PRO A 25 -7.18 11.95 8.58
CA PRO A 25 -7.23 10.60 9.11
C PRO A 25 -7.57 9.63 7.98
N VAL A 26 -6.94 8.46 7.95
CA VAL A 26 -7.19 7.43 6.95
C VAL A 26 -8.61 6.89 7.17
N GLU A 27 -9.57 7.60 6.62
CA GLU A 27 -10.98 7.27 6.59
C GLU A 27 -11.15 6.00 5.74
N ALA A 28 -11.80 4.97 6.29
CA ALA A 28 -12.03 3.74 5.55
C ALA A 28 -12.85 4.04 4.29
N GLN A 29 -12.32 3.66 3.12
CA GLN A 29 -12.93 3.95 1.81
C GLN A 29 -14.23 3.18 1.54
N CYS A 30 -14.63 2.26 2.42
CA CYS A 30 -15.91 1.54 2.34
C CYS A 30 -16.89 2.03 3.41
N PRO A 31 -17.91 2.83 3.05
CA PRO A 31 -18.85 3.41 4.02
C PRO A 31 -19.67 2.34 4.77
N MET A 32 -19.90 1.17 4.16
CA MET A 32 -20.62 0.06 4.79
C MET A 32 -19.88 -0.54 6.00
N CYS A 33 -18.57 -0.81 5.87
CA CYS A 33 -17.78 -1.39 6.96
C CYS A 33 -17.61 -0.39 8.10
N ARG A 34 -17.49 0.91 7.79
CA ARG A 34 -17.40 1.98 8.79
C ARG A 34 -18.68 2.08 9.61
N ILE A 35 -19.84 2.19 8.97
CA ILE A 35 -21.13 2.39 9.66
C ILE A 35 -21.43 1.21 10.59
N SER A 36 -21.18 -0.03 10.14
CA SER A 36 -21.38 -1.21 10.98
C SER A 36 -20.41 -1.25 12.18
N ALA A 37 -19.15 -0.89 11.98
CA ALA A 37 -18.15 -0.84 13.04
C ALA A 37 -18.45 0.26 14.08
N GLU A 38 -18.82 1.46 13.63
CA GLU A 38 -19.19 2.58 14.51
C GLU A 38 -20.48 2.30 15.28
N SER A 39 -21.48 1.69 14.63
CA SER A 39 -22.71 1.26 15.29
C SER A 39 -22.44 0.20 16.36
N ASN A 40 -21.56 -0.76 16.08
CA ASN A 40 -21.17 -1.77 17.06
C ASN A 40 -20.48 -1.14 18.28
N LEU A 41 -19.55 -0.21 18.06
CA LEU A 41 -18.86 0.51 19.13
C LEU A 41 -19.81 1.39 19.97
N LYS A 42 -20.75 2.09 19.33
CA LYS A 42 -21.74 2.94 20.02
C LYS A 42 -22.69 2.14 20.89
N ASN A 43 -22.99 0.89 20.52
CA ASN A 43 -23.83 -0.02 21.30
C ASN A 43 -23.03 -0.85 22.34
N GLY A 44 -21.78 -0.48 22.64
CA GLY A 44 -20.94 -1.13 23.64
C GLY A 44 -20.18 -2.37 23.15
N GLY A 45 -20.27 -2.70 21.86
CA GLY A 45 -19.51 -3.76 21.23
C GLY A 45 -18.05 -3.38 20.94
N THR A 46 -17.22 -4.36 20.59
CA THR A 46 -15.78 -4.19 20.36
C THR A 46 -15.34 -4.47 18.93
N ALA A 47 -16.25 -4.90 18.05
CA ALA A 47 -15.92 -5.37 16.69
C ALA A 47 -15.36 -4.27 15.77
N GLY A 48 -15.58 -3.00 16.10
CA GLY A 48 -14.97 -1.88 15.39
C GLY A 48 -13.53 -1.55 15.80
N ARG A 49 -13.02 -2.11 16.91
CA ARG A 49 -11.64 -1.85 17.37
C ARG A 49 -10.66 -2.60 16.47
N GLY A 50 -9.73 -1.87 15.86
CA GLY A 50 -8.65 -2.45 15.05
C GLY A 50 -9.04 -2.81 13.61
N LEU A 51 -10.23 -2.44 13.13
CA LEU A 51 -10.65 -2.70 11.74
C LEU A 51 -9.69 -2.10 10.70
N ASN A 52 -9.16 -0.90 10.95
CA ASN A 52 -8.19 -0.25 10.07
C ASN A 52 -6.89 -1.07 9.96
N ASN A 53 -6.40 -1.62 11.07
CA ASN A 53 -5.22 -2.50 11.08
C ASN A 53 -5.48 -3.78 10.26
N GLY A 54 -6.69 -4.34 10.33
CA GLY A 54 -7.08 -5.50 9.51
C GLY A 54 -7.09 -5.20 8.01
N ILE A 55 -7.61 -4.03 7.61
CA ILE A 55 -7.60 -3.59 6.19
C ILE A 55 -6.17 -3.39 5.70
N LEU A 56 -5.33 -2.69 6.46
CA LEU A 56 -3.91 -2.48 6.13
C LEU A 56 -3.16 -3.81 6.03
N PHE A 57 -3.43 -4.75 6.93
CA PHE A 57 -2.84 -6.09 6.88
C PHE A 57 -3.25 -6.85 5.61
N MET A 58 -4.53 -6.87 5.27
CA MET A 58 -5.03 -7.52 4.05
C MET A 58 -4.49 -6.87 2.77
N LEU A 59 -4.31 -5.55 2.77
CA LEU A 59 -3.68 -4.83 1.66
C LEU A 59 -2.18 -5.15 1.54
N ALA A 60 -1.45 -5.19 2.66
CA ALA A 60 -0.01 -5.42 2.65
C ALA A 60 0.37 -6.87 2.31
N MET A 61 -0.40 -7.85 2.79
CA MET A 61 -0.15 -9.28 2.61
C MET A 61 0.17 -9.70 1.15
N PRO A 62 -0.66 -9.39 0.14
CA PRO A 62 -0.39 -9.83 -1.24
C PRO A 62 0.94 -9.27 -1.79
N TYR A 63 1.29 -8.03 -1.46
CA TYR A 63 2.56 -7.44 -1.91
C TYR A 63 3.76 -8.09 -1.21
N LEU A 64 3.64 -8.39 0.08
CA LEU A 64 4.70 -9.08 0.83
C LEU A 64 4.92 -10.49 0.29
N VAL A 65 3.85 -11.24 0.02
CA VAL A 65 3.93 -12.59 -0.54
C VAL A 65 4.58 -12.58 -1.92
N VAL A 66 4.12 -11.71 -2.82
CA VAL A 66 4.69 -11.61 -4.17
C VAL A 66 6.16 -11.16 -4.11
N GLY A 67 6.49 -10.19 -3.26
CA GLY A 67 7.87 -9.73 -3.07
C GLY A 67 8.79 -10.82 -2.53
N ALA A 68 8.33 -11.59 -1.53
CA ALA A 68 9.09 -12.70 -0.97
C ALA A 68 9.33 -13.81 -2.01
N LEU A 69 8.29 -14.22 -2.74
CA LEU A 69 8.41 -15.23 -3.81
C LEU A 69 9.36 -14.76 -4.93
N GLY A 70 9.22 -13.51 -5.36
CA GLY A 70 10.11 -12.93 -6.37
C GLY A 70 11.57 -12.87 -5.90
N PHE A 71 11.81 -12.52 -4.65
CA PHE A 71 13.15 -12.50 -4.06
C PHE A 71 13.77 -13.91 -3.98
N VAL A 72 13.00 -14.90 -3.53
CA VAL A 72 13.46 -16.31 -3.47
C VAL A 72 13.79 -16.83 -4.86
N TRP A 73 12.92 -16.59 -5.84
CA TRP A 73 13.14 -17.01 -7.23
C TRP A 73 14.40 -16.38 -7.83
N TRP A 74 14.57 -15.06 -7.67
CA TRP A 74 15.76 -14.36 -8.15
C TRP A 74 17.05 -14.87 -7.50
N ARG A 75 17.01 -15.15 -6.19
CA ARG A 75 18.16 -15.71 -5.48
C ARG A 75 18.49 -17.14 -5.94
N SER A 76 17.49 -17.96 -6.24
CA SER A 76 17.71 -19.31 -6.78
C SER A 76 18.39 -19.23 -8.14
N LYS A 77 17.85 -18.42 -9.06
CA LYS A 77 18.38 -18.28 -10.41
C LYS A 77 19.85 -17.82 -10.42
N ARG A 78 20.21 -16.89 -9.54
CA ARG A 78 21.61 -16.44 -9.41
C ARG A 78 22.55 -17.54 -8.93
N ARG A 79 22.10 -18.41 -8.02
CA ARG A 79 22.92 -19.55 -7.56
C ARG A 79 23.16 -20.55 -8.69
N ASP A 80 22.14 -20.80 -9.50
CA ASP A 80 22.25 -21.71 -10.65
C ASP A 80 23.21 -21.11 -11.70
N GLU A 81 23.11 -19.79 -11.98
CA GLU A 81 24.06 -19.07 -12.85
C GLU A 81 25.50 -19.10 -12.30
N ASP A 82 25.69 -18.94 -10.99
CA ASP A 82 27.02 -18.98 -10.35
C ASP A 82 27.61 -20.41 -10.35
N GLU A 83 26.78 -21.47 -10.28
CA GLU A 83 27.19 -22.88 -10.31
C GLU A 83 27.52 -23.37 -11.74
N GLU A 84 26.81 -22.87 -12.76
CA GLU A 84 27.10 -23.19 -14.17
C GLU A 84 28.39 -22.51 -14.68
N LEU A 85 28.83 -21.43 -14.03
CA LEU A 85 30.04 -20.66 -14.36
C LEU A 85 31.31 -21.10 -13.60
N ALA A 86 31.18 -22.06 -12.66
CA ALA A 86 32.26 -22.60 -11.83
C ALA A 86 32.78 -23.95 -12.36
#